data_AF-F9GCF2-F1
#
_entry.id   AF-F9GCF2-F1
#
_cell.length_a   1.000
_cell.length_b   1.000
_cell.length_c   1.000
_cell.angle_alpha   90.00
_cell.angle_beta   90.00
_cell.angle_gamma   90.00
#
_symmetry.space_group_name_H-M   'P 1'
#
loop_
_entity.id
_entity.type
_entity.pdbx_description
1 polymer ?
#
loop_
_entity_poly.entity_id
_entity_poly.type
_entity_poly.pdbx_seq_one_letter_code
_entity_poly.pdbx_strand_id
1 'polypeptide(L)'
;YSGSQINTTLDGMKETFPLNQSLYFDFSHDKDIISILTAFGFRQFAEKLPADKYPGDHEFTVSHITPFGARLDIEIIKAHKPISPARDRYLEGNDTKYIHFVLNQRTIPLGKSFPECDVNRKDGWCELDTFLKVQEEMADKAKFDYACFGDYPSLPYGKVTDGVPPS
;
A
#
# COMPACT_ATOMS: atom_id res chain seq x y z
N TYR A 1 8.91 -17.96 -12.17
CA TYR A 1 8.00 -18.08 -11.02
C TYR A 1 7.86 -16.69 -10.42
N SER A 2 6.63 -16.20 -10.22
CA SER A 2 6.34 -14.79 -9.88
C SER A 2 6.07 -14.54 -8.39
N GLY A 3 6.08 -15.57 -7.54
CA GLY A 3 5.79 -15.45 -6.11
C GLY A 3 4.40 -14.88 -5.79
N SER A 4 3.47 -14.96 -6.75
CA SER A 4 2.14 -14.34 -6.72
C SER A 4 1.25 -14.92 -7.82
N GLN A 5 -0.03 -14.53 -7.84
CA GLN A 5 -1.04 -15.00 -8.79
C GLN A 5 -1.08 -14.22 -10.12
N ILE A 6 -0.03 -13.48 -10.48
CA ILE A 6 0.01 -12.69 -11.73
C ILE A 6 -0.04 -13.59 -12.99
N ASN A 7 -0.57 -13.05 -14.08
CA ASN A 7 -0.55 -13.71 -15.37
C ASN A 7 0.69 -13.27 -16.16
N THR A 8 1.75 -14.07 -16.10
CA THR A 8 3.03 -13.75 -16.74
C THR A 8 2.95 -13.59 -18.26
N THR A 9 1.92 -14.14 -18.91
CA THR A 9 1.69 -13.95 -20.35
C THR A 9 1.22 -12.53 -20.62
N LEU A 10 0.27 -12.01 -19.85
CA LEU A 10 -0.24 -10.64 -20.02
C LEU A 10 0.80 -9.61 -19.57
N ASP A 11 1.46 -9.85 -18.44
CA ASP A 11 2.44 -8.91 -17.87
C ASP A 11 3.76 -8.90 -18.66
N GLY A 12 4.02 -9.97 -19.43
CA GLY A 12 5.20 -10.10 -20.28
C GLY A 12 5.07 -9.43 -21.66
N MET A 13 3.87 -8.98 -22.05
CA MET A 13 3.61 -8.36 -23.35
C MET A 13 3.37 -6.86 -23.21
N LYS A 14 4.05 -6.05 -24.01
CA LYS A 14 3.93 -4.57 -23.95
C LYS A 14 2.54 -4.09 -24.35
N GLU A 15 1.85 -4.86 -25.19
CA GLU A 15 0.51 -4.57 -25.69
C GLU A 15 -0.54 -4.63 -24.58
N THR A 16 -0.35 -5.51 -23.60
CA THR A 16 -1.28 -5.71 -22.47
C THR A 16 -0.76 -5.13 -21.16
N PHE A 17 0.56 -4.93 -21.03
CA PHE A 17 1.18 -4.33 -19.85
C PHE A 17 2.29 -3.32 -20.24
N PRO A 18 1.92 -2.17 -20.82
CA PRO A 18 2.88 -1.13 -21.21
C PRO A 18 3.48 -0.45 -19.98
N LEU A 19 4.81 -0.34 -19.90
CA LEU A 19 5.52 0.28 -18.75
C LEU A 19 5.80 1.78 -18.88
N ASN A 20 5.44 2.40 -20.01
CA ASN A 20 5.76 3.79 -20.32
C ASN A 20 4.50 4.60 -20.61
N GLN A 21 3.53 4.55 -19.70
CA GLN A 21 2.35 5.41 -19.73
C GLN A 21 2.39 6.42 -18.58
N SER A 22 1.84 7.60 -18.81
CA SER A 22 1.70 8.60 -17.76
C SER A 22 0.51 8.32 -16.83
N LEU A 23 -0.46 7.53 -17.29
CA LEU A 23 -1.70 7.23 -16.59
C LEU A 23 -2.04 5.74 -16.75
N TYR A 24 -2.49 5.14 -15.65
CA TYR A 24 -2.99 3.77 -15.57
C TYR A 24 -4.33 3.80 -14.85
N PHE A 25 -5.32 3.05 -15.35
CA PHE A 25 -6.65 2.96 -14.74
C PHE A 25 -7.05 1.49 -14.64
N ASP A 26 -7.05 0.97 -13.42
CA ASP A 26 -7.50 -0.39 -13.10
C ASP A 26 -8.82 -0.33 -12.34
N PHE A 27 -9.75 -1.22 -12.71
CA PHE A 27 -11.06 -1.34 -12.09
C PHE A 27 -11.18 -2.71 -11.42
N SER A 28 -11.58 -2.72 -10.16
CA SER A 28 -11.65 -3.93 -9.34
C SER A 28 -12.77 -3.83 -8.29
N HIS A 29 -12.79 -4.73 -7.32
CA HIS A 29 -13.78 -4.74 -6.23
C HIS A 29 -13.22 -4.16 -4.93
N ASP A 30 -14.11 -3.82 -4.01
CA ASP A 30 -13.81 -3.36 -2.65
C ASP A 30 -12.81 -4.26 -1.90
N LYS A 31 -13.06 -5.57 -1.86
CA LYS A 31 -12.16 -6.56 -1.22
C LYS A 31 -10.77 -6.55 -1.84
N ASP A 32 -10.66 -6.26 -3.13
CA ASP A 32 -9.40 -6.25 -3.85
C ASP A 32 -8.60 -5.00 -3.47
N ILE A 33 -9.24 -3.82 -3.33
CA ILE A 33 -8.58 -2.61 -2.80
C ILE A 33 -8.06 -2.83 -1.37
N ILE A 34 -8.84 -3.44 -0.49
CA ILE A 34 -8.41 -3.76 0.89
C ILE A 34 -7.21 -4.71 0.87
N SER A 35 -7.24 -5.73 0.00
CA SER A 35 -6.14 -6.69 -0.15
C SER A 35 -4.88 -6.00 -0.71
N ILE A 36 -5.02 -5.08 -1.66
CA ILE A 36 -3.93 -4.27 -2.22
C ILE A 36 -3.30 -3.39 -1.13
N LEU A 37 -4.11 -2.70 -0.31
CA LEU A 37 -3.58 -1.91 0.82
C LEU A 37 -2.80 -2.77 1.81
N THR A 38 -3.28 -3.99 2.06
CA THR A 38 -2.60 -4.96 2.93
C THR A 38 -1.27 -5.43 2.30
N ALA A 39 -1.28 -5.75 1.00
CA ALA A 39 -0.10 -6.21 0.26
C ALA A 39 0.98 -5.12 0.11
N PHE A 40 0.59 -3.85 -0.04
CA PHE A 40 1.53 -2.71 0.03
C PHE A 40 2.16 -2.57 1.42
N GLY A 41 1.55 -3.13 2.46
CA GLY A 41 2.04 -3.09 3.84
C GLY A 41 1.48 -1.97 4.70
N PHE A 42 0.32 -1.39 4.37
CA PHE A 42 -0.27 -0.29 5.14
C PHE A 42 -0.86 -0.74 6.50
N ARG A 43 0.02 -0.92 7.50
CA ARG A 43 -0.32 -1.38 8.86
C ARG A 43 -1.20 -0.43 9.66
N GLN A 44 -1.31 0.84 9.27
CA GLN A 44 -2.23 1.80 9.92
C GLN A 44 -3.72 1.39 9.79
N PHE A 45 -4.04 0.44 8.90
CA PHE A 45 -5.36 -0.15 8.74
C PHE A 45 -5.50 -1.53 9.41
N ALA A 46 -4.45 -2.03 10.07
CA ALA A 46 -4.38 -3.36 10.66
C ALA A 46 -4.73 -3.38 12.17
N GLU A 47 -5.43 -2.35 12.65
CA GLU A 47 -5.94 -2.33 14.01
C GLU A 47 -6.82 -3.55 14.29
N LYS A 48 -6.60 -4.22 15.41
CA LYS A 48 -7.45 -5.34 15.83
C LYS A 48 -8.78 -4.80 16.35
N LEU A 49 -9.84 -4.98 15.57
CA LEU A 49 -11.20 -4.67 16.00
C LEU A 49 -11.77 -5.83 16.86
N PRO A 50 -12.66 -5.57 17.84
CA PRO A 50 -13.41 -6.62 18.52
C PRO A 50 -14.55 -7.13 17.64
N ALA A 51 -14.81 -8.44 17.69
CA ALA A 51 -15.88 -9.08 16.89
C ALA A 51 -17.26 -9.04 17.57
N ASP A 52 -17.30 -8.73 18.87
CA ASP A 52 -18.46 -8.90 19.75
C ASP A 52 -19.00 -7.60 20.35
N LYS A 53 -18.36 -6.47 20.06
CA LYS A 53 -18.75 -5.15 20.55
C LYS A 53 -18.34 -4.05 19.58
N TYR A 54 -18.95 -2.87 19.74
CA TYR A 54 -18.53 -1.68 19.00
C TYR A 54 -17.11 -1.25 19.44
N PRO A 55 -16.16 -1.04 18.50
CA PRO A 55 -14.79 -0.66 18.84
C PRO A 55 -14.65 0.75 19.45
N GLY A 56 -15.60 1.66 19.22
CA GLY A 56 -15.38 3.09 19.46
C GLY A 56 -14.70 3.75 18.28
N ASP A 57 -13.90 4.79 18.54
CA ASP A 57 -13.03 5.41 17.52
C ASP A 57 -11.99 4.39 17.03
N HIS A 58 -11.85 4.25 15.72
CA HIS A 58 -10.99 3.25 15.08
C HIS A 58 -10.55 3.74 13.70
N GLU A 59 -9.43 3.22 13.20
CA GLU A 59 -8.86 3.66 11.91
C GLU A 59 -9.51 2.94 10.70
N PHE A 60 -9.95 1.68 10.88
CA PHE A 60 -10.51 0.86 9.81
C PHE A 60 -12.03 1.02 9.68
N THR A 61 -12.49 2.02 8.92
CA THR A 61 -13.92 2.20 8.62
C THR A 61 -14.19 1.90 7.14
N VAL A 62 -14.94 0.83 6.85
CA VAL A 62 -15.19 0.35 5.47
C VAL A 62 -15.77 1.46 4.56
N SER A 63 -16.71 2.27 5.03
CA SER A 63 -17.30 3.36 4.25
C SER A 63 -16.33 4.49 3.91
N HIS A 64 -15.18 4.58 4.60
CA HIS A 64 -14.11 5.53 4.27
C HIS A 64 -13.04 4.94 3.35
N ILE A 65 -12.88 3.60 3.37
CA ILE A 65 -11.84 2.90 2.60
C ILE A 65 -12.39 2.45 1.25
N THR A 66 -13.52 1.76 1.24
CA THR A 66 -14.14 1.20 0.03
C THR A 66 -15.64 1.51 -0.07
N PRO A 67 -16.05 2.80 -0.11
CA PRO A 67 -17.43 3.15 -0.49
C PRO A 67 -17.72 2.74 -1.95
N PHE A 68 -18.98 2.86 -2.37
CA PHE A 68 -19.30 2.72 -3.79
C PHE A 68 -18.52 3.75 -4.62
N GLY A 69 -17.80 3.28 -5.65
CA GLY A 69 -16.93 4.12 -6.47
C GLY A 69 -15.62 4.52 -5.78
N ALA A 70 -15.16 3.73 -4.79
CA ALA A 70 -13.87 3.93 -4.16
C ALA A 70 -12.72 4.00 -5.18
N ARG A 71 -11.72 4.82 -4.86
CA ARG A 71 -10.50 4.93 -5.66
C ARG A 71 -9.26 5.05 -4.77
N LEU A 72 -8.21 4.38 -5.20
CA LEU A 72 -6.86 4.53 -4.72
C LEU A 72 -6.02 5.13 -5.84
N ASP A 73 -5.62 6.38 -5.68
CA ASP A 73 -4.78 7.08 -6.63
C ASP A 73 -3.33 7.03 -6.14
N ILE A 74 -2.40 6.67 -7.02
CA ILE A 74 -0.97 6.60 -6.75
C ILE A 74 -0.27 7.60 -7.66
N GLU A 75 0.30 8.64 -7.06
CA GLU A 75 0.90 9.76 -7.77
C GLU A 75 2.42 9.70 -7.68
N ILE A 76 3.10 9.84 -8.83
CA ILE A 76 4.55 10.09 -8.87
C ILE A 76 4.78 11.58 -9.09
N ILE A 77 5.41 12.21 -8.11
CA ILE A 77 5.61 13.66 -8.07
C ILE A 77 7.07 13.96 -8.27
N LYS A 78 7.39 14.79 -9.28
CA LYS A 78 8.76 15.26 -9.53
C LYS A 78 8.92 16.68 -8.98
N ALA A 79 9.89 16.86 -8.09
CA ALA A 79 10.32 18.16 -7.59
C ALA A 79 11.75 18.47 -8.06
N HIS A 80 12.05 19.75 -8.33
CA HIS A 80 13.39 20.17 -8.76
C HIS A 80 14.46 20.11 -7.67
N LYS A 81 14.03 20.02 -6.41
CA LYS A 81 14.86 19.87 -5.23
C LYS A 81 14.08 19.05 -4.19
N PRO A 82 14.74 18.42 -3.20
CA PRO A 82 14.04 17.73 -2.14
C PRO A 82 13.13 18.70 -1.37
N ILE A 83 11.93 18.26 -1.00
CA ILE A 83 10.97 19.06 -0.24
C ILE A 83 11.04 18.67 1.23
N SER A 84 11.21 19.67 2.09
CA SER A 84 11.23 19.48 3.54
C SER A 84 9.98 18.74 4.06
N PRO A 85 10.12 17.88 5.09
CA PRO A 85 8.98 17.22 5.74
C PRO A 85 7.89 18.18 6.23
N ALA A 86 8.29 19.38 6.63
CA ALA A 86 7.38 20.44 7.09
C ALA A 86 6.60 21.13 5.96
N ARG A 87 6.91 20.84 4.69
CA ARG A 87 6.29 21.44 3.50
C ARG A 87 6.43 22.96 3.38
N ASP A 88 7.46 23.54 4.00
CA ASP A 88 7.66 24.99 4.03
C ASP A 88 8.78 25.49 3.11
N ARG A 89 9.72 24.62 2.72
CA ARG A 89 10.85 24.95 1.85
C ARG A 89 11.39 23.76 1.06
N TYR A 90 12.18 24.08 0.04
CA TYR A 90 13.11 23.14 -0.58
C TYR A 90 14.38 22.98 0.26
N LEU A 91 14.95 21.79 0.25
CA LEU A 91 16.25 21.48 0.82
C LEU A 91 17.33 21.56 -0.28
N GLU A 92 18.59 21.60 0.14
CA GLU A 92 19.73 21.41 -0.76
C GLU A 92 19.69 20.00 -1.35
N GLY A 93 19.95 19.87 -2.66
CA GLY A 93 19.90 18.60 -3.38
C GLY A 93 19.46 18.74 -4.84
N ASN A 94 19.34 17.60 -5.51
CA ASN A 94 18.96 17.50 -6.92
C ASN A 94 17.45 17.23 -7.09
N ASP A 95 17.01 17.12 -8.35
CA ASP A 95 15.68 16.62 -8.70
C ASP A 95 15.33 15.37 -7.88
N THR A 96 14.20 15.40 -7.20
CA THR A 96 13.74 14.31 -6.33
C THR A 96 12.35 13.86 -6.74
N LYS A 97 12.13 12.54 -6.75
CA LYS A 97 10.82 11.95 -7.01
C LYS A 97 10.20 11.46 -5.71
N TYR A 98 8.91 11.71 -5.58
CA TYR A 98 8.10 11.26 -4.48
C TYR A 98 6.96 10.38 -4.99
N ILE A 99 6.49 9.49 -4.12
CA ILE A 99 5.25 8.76 -4.29
C ILE A 99 4.25 9.21 -3.24
N HIS A 100 2.98 9.30 -3.64
CA HIS A 100 1.88 9.73 -2.80
C HIS A 100 0.66 8.84 -3.06
N PHE A 101 0.08 8.31 -1.99
CA PHE A 101 -1.12 7.49 -2.04
C PHE A 101 -2.31 8.31 -1.54
N VAL A 102 -3.39 8.35 -2.33
CA VAL A 102 -4.64 9.02 -2.00
C VAL A 102 -5.77 8.01 -2.07
N LEU A 103 -6.45 7.79 -0.95
CA LEU A 103 -7.62 6.93 -0.87
C LEU A 103 -8.86 7.79 -0.66
N ASN A 104 -9.74 7.81 -1.65
CA ASN A 104 -10.99 8.58 -1.63
C ASN A 104 -10.77 10.07 -1.25
N GLN A 105 -9.81 10.74 -1.91
CA GLN A 105 -9.41 12.13 -1.63
C GLN A 105 -8.76 12.38 -0.27
N ARG A 106 -8.32 11.32 0.43
CA ARG A 106 -7.55 11.44 1.66
C ARG A 106 -6.16 10.87 1.47
N THR A 107 -5.14 11.68 1.77
CA THR A 107 -3.75 11.23 1.81
C THR A 107 -3.58 10.08 2.80
N ILE A 108 -2.97 8.99 2.34
CA ILE A 108 -2.44 7.93 3.18
C ILE A 108 -1.02 8.33 3.60
N PRO A 109 -0.76 8.63 4.90
CA PRO A 109 0.57 9.03 5.34
C PRO A 109 1.53 7.83 5.35
N LEU A 110 2.38 7.72 4.33
CA LEU A 110 3.29 6.59 4.12
C LEU A 110 4.18 6.31 5.33
N GLY A 111 4.70 7.37 5.97
CA GLY A 111 5.54 7.31 7.16
C GLY A 111 4.93 6.60 8.38
N LYS A 112 3.60 6.44 8.45
CA LYS A 112 2.95 5.69 9.54
C LYS A 112 3.14 4.17 9.42
N SER A 113 3.25 3.66 8.20
CA SER A 113 3.44 2.22 7.94
C SER A 113 4.88 1.89 7.54
N PHE A 114 5.59 2.85 6.98
CA PHE A 114 6.98 2.72 6.51
C PHE A 114 7.83 3.81 7.18
N PRO A 115 8.47 3.52 8.34
CA PRO A 115 9.27 4.51 9.07
C PRO A 115 10.36 5.18 8.23
N GLU A 116 10.87 4.50 7.21
CA GLU A 116 11.84 4.98 6.22
C GLU A 116 11.34 6.19 5.43
N CYS A 117 10.02 6.34 5.30
CA CYS A 117 9.37 7.45 4.61
C CYS A 117 9.19 8.72 5.49
N ASP A 118 9.76 8.72 6.71
CA ASP A 118 9.65 9.79 7.72
C ASP A 118 8.19 10.06 8.16
N VAL A 119 7.87 9.58 9.36
CA VAL A 119 6.56 9.75 10.01
C VAL A 119 6.14 11.21 10.20
N ASN A 120 7.10 12.15 10.19
CA ASN A 120 6.84 13.57 10.44
C ASN A 120 6.50 14.36 9.19
N ARG A 121 6.55 13.73 8.01
CA ARG A 121 6.19 14.40 6.75
C ARG A 121 4.71 14.79 6.73
N LYS A 122 4.44 16.09 6.65
CA LYS A 122 3.07 16.64 6.61
C LYS A 122 2.32 16.33 5.33
N ASP A 123 3.04 16.04 4.24
CA ASP A 123 2.45 15.67 2.95
C ASP A 123 2.10 14.19 2.84
N GLY A 124 2.54 13.36 3.79
CA GLY A 124 2.35 11.90 3.73
C GLY A 124 3.10 11.22 2.57
N TRP A 125 4.01 11.92 1.90
CA TRP A 125 4.79 11.41 0.77
C TRP A 125 5.93 10.51 1.23
N CYS A 126 6.50 9.78 0.29
CA CYS A 126 7.79 9.09 0.46
C CYS A 126 8.68 9.36 -0.74
N GLU A 127 10.00 9.44 -0.56
CA GLU A 127 10.90 9.42 -1.69
C GLU A 127 10.73 8.10 -2.47
N LEU A 128 10.66 8.17 -3.79
CA LEU A 128 10.28 7.03 -4.63
C LEU A 128 11.25 5.85 -4.43
N ASP A 129 12.55 6.10 -4.46
CA ASP A 129 13.57 5.05 -4.30
C ASP A 129 13.51 4.41 -2.91
N THR A 130 13.19 5.19 -1.88
CA THR A 130 12.97 4.67 -0.51
C THR A 130 11.75 3.76 -0.46
N PHE A 131 10.63 4.19 -1.05
CA PHE A 131 9.43 3.37 -1.12
C PHE A 131 9.67 2.07 -1.92
N LEU A 132 10.37 2.13 -3.05
CA LEU A 132 10.67 0.94 -3.86
C LEU A 132 11.48 -0.09 -3.07
N LYS A 133 12.51 0.33 -2.31
CA LYS A 133 13.27 -0.56 -1.43
C LYS A 133 12.38 -1.24 -0.37
N VAL A 134 11.43 -0.50 0.19
CA VAL A 134 10.45 -1.09 1.13
C VAL A 134 9.56 -2.12 0.42
N GLN A 135 9.14 -1.84 -0.81
CA GLN A 135 8.28 -2.73 -1.59
C GLN A 135 8.99 -3.99 -2.11
N GLU A 136 10.31 -3.94 -2.34
CA GLU A 136 11.12 -5.12 -2.70
C GLU A 136 10.99 -6.26 -1.67
N GLU A 137 10.77 -5.93 -0.38
CA GLU A 137 10.60 -6.92 0.68
C GLU A 137 9.16 -7.48 0.78
N MET A 138 8.16 -6.85 0.14
CA MET A 138 6.75 -7.19 0.38
C MET A 138 6.37 -8.56 -0.19
N ALA A 139 6.95 -8.96 -1.32
CA ALA A 139 6.71 -10.27 -1.91
C ALA A 139 7.13 -11.42 -0.96
N ASP A 140 8.32 -11.30 -0.35
CA ASP A 140 8.83 -12.27 0.61
C ASP A 140 8.00 -12.25 1.90
N LYS A 141 7.60 -11.07 2.37
CA LYS A 141 6.73 -10.93 3.55
C LYS A 141 5.35 -11.56 3.33
N ALA A 142 4.76 -11.42 2.14
CA ALA A 142 3.44 -11.96 1.84
C ALA A 142 3.38 -13.48 1.89
N LYS A 143 4.53 -14.17 1.75
CA LYS A 143 4.64 -15.65 1.77
C LYS A 143 3.51 -16.33 0.98
N PHE A 144 3.26 -15.84 -0.24
CA PHE A 144 2.06 -16.16 -1.02
C PHE A 144 1.73 -17.66 -1.04
N ASP A 145 2.71 -18.51 -1.32
CA ASP A 145 2.49 -19.96 -1.42
C ASP A 145 2.07 -20.58 -0.11
N TYR A 146 2.70 -20.15 0.99
CA TYR A 146 2.33 -20.60 2.32
C TYR A 146 0.96 -20.05 2.71
N ALA A 147 0.69 -18.77 2.49
CA ALA A 147 -0.58 -18.14 2.86
C ALA A 147 -1.79 -18.63 2.04
N CYS A 148 -1.59 -19.13 0.82
CA CYS A 148 -2.68 -19.62 -0.04
C CYS A 148 -2.78 -21.15 -0.10
N PHE A 149 -1.67 -21.86 0.00
CA PHE A 149 -1.61 -23.32 -0.24
C PHE A 149 -0.92 -24.10 0.89
N GLY A 150 -0.46 -23.41 1.95
CA GLY A 150 0.15 -24.05 3.10
C GLY A 150 -0.84 -24.85 3.94
N ASP A 151 -0.30 -25.79 4.72
CA ASP A 151 -1.07 -26.57 5.69
C ASP A 151 -0.92 -25.95 7.09
N TYR A 152 -1.99 -25.35 7.59
CA TYR A 152 -2.09 -24.78 8.93
C TYR A 152 -3.54 -24.87 9.42
N PRO A 153 -3.76 -24.99 10.75
CA PRO A 153 -5.11 -25.11 11.29
C PRO A 153 -5.93 -23.84 11.03
N SER A 154 -7.26 -23.99 11.07
CA SER A 154 -8.15 -22.83 11.12
C SER A 154 -7.81 -21.98 12.34
N LEU A 155 -7.53 -20.70 12.11
CA LEU A 155 -7.09 -19.78 13.15
C LEU A 155 -8.28 -18.99 13.71
N PRO A 156 -8.31 -18.73 15.03
CA PRO A 156 -9.33 -17.86 15.59
C PRO A 156 -9.17 -16.43 15.09
N TYR A 157 -10.26 -15.67 15.18
CA TYR A 157 -10.32 -14.26 14.77
C TYR A 157 -9.17 -13.42 15.36
N GLY A 158 -8.58 -12.56 14.53
CA GLY A 158 -7.51 -11.63 14.91
C GLY A 158 -6.13 -12.26 15.08
N LYS A 159 -5.92 -13.50 14.63
CA LYS A 159 -4.58 -14.12 14.58
C LYS A 159 -3.78 -13.76 13.32
N VAL A 160 -4.46 -13.38 12.24
CA VAL A 160 -3.85 -12.91 11.00
C VAL A 160 -4.16 -11.43 10.86
N THR A 161 -3.12 -10.61 10.71
CA THR A 161 -3.23 -9.14 10.66
C THR A 161 -2.62 -8.53 9.40
N ASP A 162 -1.89 -9.32 8.62
CA ASP A 162 -1.13 -8.88 7.45
C ASP A 162 -1.24 -9.86 6.27
N GLY A 163 -2.25 -10.73 6.30
CA GLY A 163 -2.49 -11.73 5.26
C GLY A 163 -1.68 -13.02 5.41
N VAL A 164 -0.77 -13.11 6.40
CA VAL A 164 0.09 -14.29 6.58
C VAL A 164 -0.31 -15.05 7.84
N PRO A 165 -0.64 -16.36 7.74
CA PRO A 165 -0.82 -17.20 8.92
C PRO A 165 0.46 -17.23 9.78
N PRO A 166 0.37 -17.13 11.12
CA PRO A 166 1.51 -17.41 12.00
C PRO A 166 2.03 -18.84 11.74
N SER A 167 3.34 -18.93 11.55
CA SER A 167 4.11 -20.18 11.45
C SER A 167 4.74 -20.54 12.79
#